data_AF-A0A537MT07-F1
#
_entry.id   AF-A0A537MT07-F1
#
_cell.length_a   1.000
_cell.length_b   1.000
_cell.length_c   1.000
_cell.angle_alpha   90.00
_cell.angle_beta   90.00
_cell.angle_gamma   90.00
#
_symmetry.space_group_name_H-M   'P 1'
#
loop_
_entity.id
_entity.type
_entity.pdbx_description
1 polymer ?
#
loop_
_entity_poly.entity_id
_entity_poly.type
_entity_poly.pdbx_seq_one_letter_code
_entity_poly.pdbx_strand_id
1 'polypeptide(L)' 'VIERGEWGKLCSRDACGYLPIAGFLMEAAQRGLRAERLAMCNSGDSAGDRARVVGYGAWAFQPDSG' A
#
# COMPACT_ATOMS: atom_id res chain seq x y z
N VAL A 1 -2.14 2.50 -6.22
CA VAL A 1 -0.71 2.84 -6.33
C VAL A 1 0.14 1.61 -6.04
N ILE A 2 -0.03 1.02 -4.85
CA ILE A 2 0.71 -0.19 -4.43
C ILE A 2 0.39 -1.39 -5.33
N GLU A 3 -0.89 -1.68 -5.60
CA GLU A 3 -1.32 -2.84 -6.41
C GLU A 3 -0.88 -2.77 -7.88
N ARG A 4 -0.51 -1.56 -8.33
CA ARG A 4 -0.05 -1.30 -9.70
C ARG A 4 1.47 -1.12 -9.78
N GLY A 5 2.19 -1.21 -8.64
CA GLY A 5 3.63 -0.96 -8.59
C GLY A 5 4.04 0.47 -8.95
N GLU A 6 3.14 1.44 -8.86
CA GLU A 6 3.37 2.83 -9.29
C GLU A 6 4.14 3.63 -8.22
N TRP A 7 5.34 3.16 -7.87
CA TRP A 7 6.18 3.74 -6.81
C TRP A 7 6.38 5.26 -6.94
N GLY A 8 6.52 5.78 -8.15
CA GLY A 8 6.71 7.22 -8.41
C GLY A 8 5.49 8.10 -8.16
N LYS A 9 4.32 7.49 -7.91
CA LYS A 9 3.08 8.21 -7.56
C LYS A 9 2.79 8.24 -6.06
N LEU A 10 3.57 7.53 -5.25
CA LEU A 10 3.42 7.57 -3.79
C LEU A 10 3.84 8.94 -3.25
N CYS A 11 3.02 9.50 -2.37
CA CYS A 11 3.29 10.74 -1.69
C CYS A 11 2.90 10.69 -0.21
N SER A 12 3.21 11.76 0.52
CA SER A 12 2.91 11.89 1.95
C SER A 12 1.42 11.80 2.30
N ARG A 13 0.52 11.96 1.32
CA ARG A 13 -0.93 11.78 1.50
C ARG A 13 -1.36 10.32 1.51
N ASP A 14 -0.58 9.43 0.89
CA ASP A 14 -0.90 8.01 0.81
C ASP A 14 -0.47 7.27 2.09
N ALA A 15 0.73 7.59 2.60
CA ALA A 15 1.25 7.05 3.85
C ALA A 15 2.34 7.95 4.43
N CYS A 16 2.44 8.04 5.77
CA CYS A 16 3.54 8.74 6.42
C CYS A 16 4.91 8.13 6.08
N GLY A 17 4.97 6.83 5.79
CA GLY A 17 6.15 6.10 5.36
C GLY A 17 6.25 5.89 3.84
N TYR A 18 5.74 6.80 3.02
CA TYR A 18 5.67 6.58 1.56
C TYR A 18 7.03 6.36 0.88
N LEU A 19 8.13 6.97 1.38
CA LEU A 19 9.47 6.81 0.81
C LEU A 19 10.00 5.37 0.89
N PRO A 20 10.06 4.71 2.08
CA PRO A 20 10.47 3.32 2.13
C PRO A 20 9.51 2.38 1.39
N ILE A 21 8.20 2.69 1.32
CA ILE A 21 7.25 1.91 0.51
C ILE A 21 7.58 2.05 -0.98
N ALA A 22 7.89 3.24 -1.47
CA ALA A 22 8.29 3.46 -2.86
C ALA A 22 9.56 2.68 -3.21
N GLY A 23 10.59 2.74 -2.35
CA GLY A 23 11.81 1.95 -2.53
C GLY A 23 11.54 0.44 -2.54
N PHE A 24 10.67 -0.04 -1.65
CA PHE A 24 10.25 -1.44 -1.65
C PHE A 24 9.53 -1.82 -2.95
N LEU A 25 8.61 -1.00 -3.46
CA LEU A 25 7.90 -1.25 -4.73
C LEU A 25 8.85 -1.25 -5.94
N MET A 26 9.88 -0.40 -5.94
CA MET A 26 10.93 -0.42 -6.97
C MET A 26 11.68 -1.75 -6.98
N GLU A 27 12.07 -2.25 -5.81
CA GLU A 27 12.76 -3.54 -5.67
C GLU A 27 11.83 -4.73 -5.97
N ALA A 28 10.57 -4.67 -5.56
CA ALA A 28 9.57 -5.69 -5.85
C ALA A 28 9.37 -5.86 -7.36
N ALA A 29 9.29 -4.75 -8.11
CA ALA A 29 9.18 -4.78 -9.57
C ALA A 29 10.42 -5.40 -10.24
N GLN A 30 11.63 -5.06 -9.78
CA GLN A 30 12.88 -5.66 -10.27
C GLN A 30 12.94 -7.18 -10.02
N ARG A 31 12.29 -7.66 -8.96
CA ARG A 31 12.23 -9.07 -8.57
C ARG A 31 11.03 -9.82 -9.16
N GLY A 32 10.21 -9.17 -10.00
CA GLY A 32 9.00 -9.78 -10.57
C GLY A 32 7.93 -10.14 -9.53
N LEU A 33 7.90 -9.41 -8.41
CA LEU A 33 6.88 -9.59 -7.37
C LEU A 33 5.66 -8.73 -7.66
N ARG A 34 4.48 -9.30 -7.43
CA ARG A 34 3.19 -8.62 -7.58
C ARG A 34 2.52 -8.45 -6.23
N ALA A 35 1.90 -7.30 -6.03
CA ALA A 35 1.16 -6.99 -4.81
C ALA A 35 -0.27 -7.55 -4.88
N GLU A 36 -0.67 -8.26 -3.83
CA GLU A 36 -2.05 -8.67 -3.58
C GLU A 36 -2.55 -7.95 -2.32
N ARG A 37 -3.68 -7.25 -2.40
CA ARG A 37 -4.26 -6.56 -1.24
C ARG A 37 -4.99 -7.55 -0.36
N LEU A 38 -4.52 -7.69 0.88
CA LEU A 38 -5.11 -8.57 1.89
C LEU A 38 -6.24 -7.88 2.66
N ALA A 39 -6.02 -6.62 3.05
CA ALA A 39 -6.96 -5.87 3.86
C ALA A 39 -6.85 -4.37 3.60
N MET A 40 -7.98 -3.68 3.79
CA MET A 40 -8.05 -2.22 3.83
C MET A 40 -9.11 -1.82 4.86
N CYS A 41 -8.77 -0.92 5.77
CA CYS A 41 -9.69 -0.37 6.76
C CYS A 41 -9.26 1.03 7.18
N ASN A 42 -10.00 1.65 8.09
CA ASN A 42 -9.66 2.94 8.68
C ASN A 42 -10.11 3.02 10.15
N SER A 43 -9.56 3.99 10.89
CA SER A 43 -9.85 4.18 12.32
C SER A 43 -11.32 4.49 12.64
N GLY A 44 -12.12 4.91 11.67
CA GLY A 44 -13.56 5.14 11.82
C GLY A 44 -14.39 3.86 11.75
N ASP A 45 -13.82 2.74 11.31
CA ASP A 45 -14.53 1.46 11.21
C ASP A 45 -14.81 0.84 12.60
N SER A 46 -14.16 1.33 13.66
CA SER A 46 -14.38 0.92 15.06
C SER A 46 -15.02 2.01 15.95
N ALA A 47 -14.87 3.29 15.60
CA ALA A 47 -15.20 4.42 16.49
C ALA A 47 -16.40 5.27 16.05
N GLY A 48 -17.01 5.00 14.89
CA GLY A 48 -18.23 5.67 14.42
C GLY A 48 -18.04 7.08 13.81
N ASP A 49 -17.03 7.84 14.25
CA ASP A 49 -16.66 9.12 13.59
C ASP A 49 -15.80 8.86 12.35
N ARG A 50 -16.31 9.28 11.19
CA ARG A 50 -15.65 9.16 9.88
C ARG A 50 -15.18 10.49 9.31
N ALA A 51 -15.33 11.60 10.03
CA ALA A 51 -14.95 12.93 9.56
C ALA A 51 -13.42 13.09 9.45
N ARG A 52 -12.66 12.38 10.29
CA ARG A 52 -11.20 12.36 10.27
C ARG A 52 -10.68 10.99 10.68
N VAL A 53 -10.14 10.26 9.71
CA VAL A 53 -9.69 8.88 9.91
C VAL A 53 -8.25 8.67 9.45
N VAL A 54 -7.62 7.64 10.03
CA VAL A 54 -6.35 7.09 9.54
C VAL A 54 -6.66 5.84 8.73
N GLY A 55 -6.14 5.75 7.51
CA GLY A 55 -6.24 4.56 6.68
C GLY A 55 -5.19 3.52 7.05
N TYR A 56 -5.57 2.24 6.97
CA TYR A 56 -4.68 1.10 7.11
C TYR A 56 -4.85 0.19 5.90
N GLY A 57 -3.74 -0.34 5.39
CA GLY A 57 -3.76 -1.33 4.33
C GLY A 57 -2.68 -2.38 4.54
N ALA A 58 -2.95 -3.60 4.07
CA ALA A 58 -2.03 -4.73 4.12
C ALA A 58 -1.97 -5.40 2.75
N TRP A 59 -0.76 -5.75 2.33
CA TRP A 59 -0.49 -6.39 1.04
C TRP A 59 0.48 -7.56 1.21
N ALA A 60 0.27 -8.63 0.45
CA ALA A 60 1.24 -9.70 0.22
C ALA A 60 1.98 -9.43 -1.10
N PHE A 61 3.26 -9.80 -1.15
CA PHE A 61 4.06 -9.74 -2.36
C PHE A 61 4.57 -11.14 -2.68
N GLN A 62 4.23 -11.61 -3.87
CA GLN A 62 4.55 -12.96 -4.34
C GLN A 62 5.01 -12.90 -5.80
N PRO A 63 5.83 -13.87 -6.26
CA PRO A 63 6.16 -13.97 -7.67
C PRO A 63 4.90 -14.02 -8.52
N ASP A 64 4.94 -13.40 -9.70
CA ASP A 64 3.85 -13.55 -10.67
C ASP A 64 3.77 -15.02 -11.10
N SER A 65 2.69 -15.71 -10.73
CA SER A 65 2.57 -17.16 -10.96
C SER A 65 2.26 -17.53 -12.41
N GLY A 66 2.01 -16.55 -13.28
CA GLY A 66 1.56 -16.77 -14.67
C GLY A 66 0.08 -17.11 -14.75
#